data_AF-A0A2A8D203-F1
#
_entry.id   AF-A0A2A8D203-F1
#
_cell.length_a   1.000
_cell.length_b   1.000
_cell.length_c   1.000
_cell.angle_alpha   90.00
_cell.angle_beta   90.00
_cell.angle_gamma   90.00
#
_symmetry.space_group_name_H-M   'P 1'
#
loop_
_entity.id
_entity.type
_entity.pdbx_description
1 polymer ?
#
loop_
_entity_poly.entity_id
_entity_poly.type
_entity_poly.pdbx_seq_one_letter_code
_entity_poly.pdbx_strand_id
1 'polypeptide(L)'
;MITVAYLLIGCALLLVTGRLLYGPSLSDRIVALDMLSFIAVGLIAIYTVATKSAVMLDAAMVLALIAFLGTVAFARFVERIRPQKENATPATSTSLAPTRGARNDADHTRPRESTAR
;
A
#
# COMPACT_ATOMS: atom_id res chain seq x y z
N MET A 1 26.77 21.87 23.93
CA MET A 1 25.92 20.66 23.82
C MET A 1 24.68 20.94 22.98
N ILE A 2 23.85 21.93 23.32
CA ILE A 2 22.62 22.28 22.57
C ILE A 2 22.88 22.65 21.09
N THR A 3 23.99 23.34 20.78
CA THR A 3 24.36 23.69 19.39
C THR A 3 24.53 22.47 18.49
N VAL A 4 25.08 21.37 19.01
CA VAL A 4 25.22 20.12 18.25
C VAL A 4 23.85 19.54 17.95
N ALA A 5 22.90 19.62 18.89
CA ALA A 5 21.54 19.16 18.67
C ALA A 5 20.83 19.97 17.55
N TYR A 6 20.98 21.29 17.53
CA TYR A 6 20.46 22.12 16.43
C TYR A 6 21.10 21.77 15.08
N LEU A 7 22.40 21.48 15.06
CA LEU A 7 23.10 21.07 13.85
C LEU A 7 22.57 19.73 13.31
N LEU A 8 22.41 18.73 14.20
CA LEU A 8 21.86 17.42 13.85
C LEU A 8 20.42 17.51 13.34
N ILE A 9 19.57 18.32 14.01
CA ILE A 9 18.20 18.56 13.54
C ILE A 9 18.18 19.27 12.18
N GLY A 10 19.07 20.24 11.96
CA GLY A 10 19.20 20.90 10.65
C GLY A 10 19.59 19.92 9.54
N CYS A 11 20.54 19.01 9.80
CA CYS A 11 20.88 17.95 8.86
C CYS A 11 19.70 17.00 8.61
N ALA A 12 18.99 16.57 9.66
CA ALA A 12 17.81 15.71 9.53
C ALA A 12 16.72 16.39 8.69
N LEU A 13 16.49 17.69 8.91
CA LEU A 13 15.55 18.49 8.14
C LEU A 13 15.88 18.45 6.64
N LEU A 14 17.14 18.74 6.28
CA LEU A 14 17.60 18.70 4.89
C LEU A 14 17.42 17.32 4.25
N LEU A 15 17.77 16.24 4.96
CA LEU A 15 17.64 14.88 4.46
C LEU A 15 16.17 14.49 4.24
N VAL A 16 15.29 14.80 5.19
CA VAL A 16 13.86 14.47 5.10
C VAL A 16 13.17 15.33 4.05
N THR A 17 13.49 16.62 3.93
CA THR A 17 12.99 17.47 2.85
C THR A 17 13.45 16.95 1.48
N GLY A 18 14.71 16.50 1.36
CA GLY A 18 15.18 15.83 0.14
C GLY A 18 14.33 14.59 -0.21
N ARG A 19 14.05 13.73 0.76
CA ARG A 19 13.17 12.56 0.58
C ARG A 19 11.74 12.96 0.21
N LEU A 20 11.20 14.02 0.81
CA LEU A 20 9.85 14.52 0.53
C LEU A 20 9.71 14.99 -0.92
N LEU A 21 10.73 15.66 -1.46
CA LEU A 21 10.72 16.20 -2.82
C LEU A 21 11.01 15.13 -3.88
N TYR A 22 11.99 14.26 -3.64
CA TYR A 22 12.45 13.26 -4.61
C TYR A 22 11.87 11.85 -4.38
N GLY A 23 10.95 11.69 -3.42
CA GLY A 23 10.32 10.41 -3.09
C GLY A 23 9.59 9.80 -4.29
N PRO A 24 9.88 8.53 -4.67
CA PRO A 24 9.35 7.89 -5.88
C PRO A 24 7.89 7.43 -5.73
N SER A 25 7.45 7.12 -4.50
CA SER A 25 6.08 6.67 -4.23
C SER A 25 5.30 7.71 -3.41
N LEU A 26 3.99 7.78 -3.61
CA LEU A 26 3.10 8.67 -2.83
C LEU A 26 3.16 8.33 -1.33
N SER A 27 3.20 7.04 -0.98
CA SER A 27 3.31 6.58 0.40
C SER A 27 4.62 7.03 1.04
N ASP A 28 5.73 7.00 0.31
CA ASP A 28 7.04 7.45 0.81
C ASP A 28 7.05 8.94 1.15
N ARG A 29 6.42 9.76 0.31
CA ARG A 29 6.30 11.22 0.55
C ARG A 29 5.50 11.52 1.82
N ILE A 30 4.47 10.74 2.10
CA ILE A 30 3.61 10.96 3.27
C ILE A 30 4.32 10.55 4.56
N VAL A 31 5.06 9.45 4.52
CA VAL A 31 5.97 9.10 5.62
C VAL A 31 7.04 10.17 5.80
N ALA A 32 7.60 10.73 4.72
CA ALA A 32 8.56 11.83 4.83
C ALA A 32 7.93 13.11 5.45
N LEU A 33 6.66 13.40 5.16
CA LEU A 33 5.91 14.51 5.76
C LEU A 33 5.68 14.29 7.27
N ASP A 34 5.40 13.06 7.68
CA ASP A 34 5.29 12.68 9.10
C ASP A 34 6.63 12.88 9.83
N MET A 35 7.72 12.41 9.23
CA MET A 35 9.07 12.61 9.77
C MET A 35 9.44 14.10 9.87
N LEU A 36 8.98 14.93 8.93
CA LEU A 36 9.18 16.39 9.00
C LEU A 36 8.50 16.99 10.23
N SER A 37 7.29 16.51 10.56
CA SER A 37 6.57 16.92 11.77
C SER A 37 7.28 16.46 13.03
N PHE A 38 7.85 15.25 13.05
CA PHE A 38 8.71 14.78 14.15
C PHE A 38 9.97 15.66 14.33
N ILE A 39 10.59 16.10 13.23
CA ILE A 39 11.72 17.03 13.30
C ILE A 39 11.28 18.38 13.88
N ALA A 40 10.10 18.88 13.53
CA ALA A 40 9.55 20.10 14.11
C ALA A 40 9.31 19.95 15.63
N VAL A 41 8.76 18.82 16.07
CA VAL A 41 8.59 18.48 17.49
C VAL A 41 9.94 18.43 18.20
N GLY A 42 10.95 17.80 17.60
CA GLY A 42 12.31 17.77 18.12
C GLY A 42 12.92 19.17 18.23
N LEU A 43 12.67 20.05 17.25
CA LEU A 43 13.17 21.44 17.26
C LEU A 43 12.54 22.23 18.41
N ILE A 44 11.22 22.06 18.63
CA ILE A 44 10.51 22.65 19.76
C ILE A 44 11.06 22.12 21.09
N ALA A 45 11.38 20.82 21.18
CA ALA A 45 11.96 20.22 22.38
C ALA A 45 13.35 20.80 22.70
N ILE A 46 14.23 20.95 21.69
CA ILE A 46 15.55 21.59 21.87
C ILE A 46 15.36 23.05 22.32
N TYR A 47 14.42 23.77 21.71
CA TYR A 47 14.12 25.17 22.07
C TYR A 47 13.61 25.30 23.51
N THR A 48 12.76 24.36 23.94
CA THR A 48 12.25 24.27 25.32
C THR A 48 13.40 24.10 26.32
N VAL A 49 14.35 23.21 26.03
CA VAL A 49 15.54 23.01 26.88
C VAL A 49 16.43 24.26 26.88
N ALA A 50 16.59 24.92 25.73
CA ALA A 50 17.40 26.12 25.60
C ALA A 50 16.83 27.31 26.39
N THR A 51 15.50 27.46 26.42
CA THR A 51 14.79 28.54 27.11
C THR A 51 14.44 28.21 28.57
N LYS A 52 14.64 26.95 29.00
CA LYS A 52 14.25 26.43 30.32
C LYS A 52 12.75 26.63 30.64
N SER A 53 11.92 26.69 29.61
CA SER A 53 10.48 26.93 29.74
C SER A 53 9.70 25.82 29.04
N ALA A 54 8.91 25.07 29.82
CA ALA A 54 8.14 23.92 29.34
C ALA A 54 6.88 24.29 28.52
N VAL A 55 6.59 25.58 28.34
CA VAL A 55 5.34 26.08 27.76
C VAL A 55 5.12 25.56 26.32
N MET A 56 6.19 25.33 25.56
CA MET A 56 6.06 24.83 24.18
C MET A 56 5.92 23.31 24.07
N LEU A 57 6.12 22.54 25.14
CA LEU A 57 6.00 21.08 25.07
C LEU A 57 4.57 20.62 24.83
N ASP A 58 3.58 21.34 25.35
CA ASP A 58 2.17 21.01 25.11
C ASP A 58 1.82 21.11 23.62
N ALA A 59 2.22 22.22 22.99
CA ALA A 59 2.09 22.40 21.55
C ALA A 59 2.86 21.33 20.73
N ALA A 60 4.06 20.94 21.19
CA ALA A 60 4.84 19.89 20.55
C ALA A 60 4.15 18.52 20.62
N MET A 61 3.57 18.18 21.77
CA MET A 61 2.81 16.94 21.96
C MET A 61 1.56 16.90 21.08
N VAL A 62 0.79 18.00 21.05
CA VAL A 62 -0.39 18.11 20.19
C VAL A 62 -0.01 17.99 18.71
N LEU A 63 1.06 18.67 18.28
CA LEU A 63 1.57 18.57 16.91
C LEU A 63 1.98 17.13 16.56
N ALA A 64 2.69 16.44 17.46
CA ALA A 64 3.11 15.05 17.26
C ALA A 64 1.91 14.11 17.08
N LEU A 65 0.88 14.26 17.92
CA LEU A 65 -0.32 13.43 17.86
C LEU A 65 -1.12 13.70 16.57
N ILE A 66 -1.29 14.96 16.19
CA ILE A 66 -2.03 15.33 14.97
C ILE A 66 -1.31 14.80 13.73
N ALA A 67 0.01 14.99 13.63
CA ALA A 67 0.80 14.53 12.49
C ALA A 67 0.72 13.01 12.35
N PHE A 68 0.97 12.28 13.44
CA PHE A 68 0.90 10.82 13.46
C PHE A 68 -0.49 10.31 13.08
N LEU A 69 -1.55 10.91 13.63
CA LEU A 69 -2.92 10.52 13.36
C LEU A 69 -3.30 10.79 11.90
N GLY A 70 -2.81 11.89 11.30
CA GLY A 70 -2.95 12.19 9.88
C GLY A 70 -2.34 11.10 8.99
N THR A 71 -1.15 10.63 9.34
CA THR A 71 -0.46 9.54 8.62
C THR A 71 -1.22 8.21 8.73
N VAL A 72 -1.73 7.86 9.92
CA VAL A 72 -2.56 6.67 10.14
C VAL A 72 -3.87 6.75 9.37
N ALA A 73 -4.54 7.91 9.40
CA ALA A 73 -5.77 8.16 8.65
C ALA A 73 -5.53 8.01 7.14
N PHE A 74 -4.40 8.52 6.64
CA PHE A 74 -4.01 8.35 5.24
C PHE A 74 -3.76 6.88 4.89
N ALA A 75 -3.04 6.13 5.73
CA ALA A 75 -2.80 4.71 5.50
C ALA A 75 -4.11 3.92 5.40
N ARG A 76 -5.07 4.19 6.29
CA ARG A 76 -6.42 3.60 6.26
C ARG A 76 -7.23 4.02 5.04
N PHE A 77 -7.09 5.27 4.60
CA PHE A 77 -7.72 5.76 3.38
C PHE A 77 -7.23 5.02 2.14
N VAL A 78 -5.91 4.80 2.02
CA VAL A 78 -5.32 4.04 0.90
C VAL A 78 -5.76 2.58 0.91
N GLU A 79 -5.83 1.95 2.07
CA GLU A 79 -6.31 0.57 2.21
C GLU A 79 -7.77 0.43 1.73
N ARG A 80 -8.64 1.37 2.08
CA ARG A 80 -10.05 1.38 1.67
C ARG A 80 -10.25 1.57 0.15
N ILE A 81 -9.30 2.22 -0.53
CA ILE A 81 -9.38 2.49 -1.98
C ILE A 81 -8.94 1.30 -2.83
N ARG A 82 -8.34 0.24 -2.25
CA ARG A 82 -8.04 -0.97 -3.02
C ARG A 82 -9.36 -1.58 -3.54
N PRO A 83 -9.60 -1.60 -4.86
CA PRO A 83 -10.82 -2.20 -5.39
C PRO A 83 -10.82 -3.68 -5.01
N GLN A 84 -11.96 -4.14 -4.48
CA GLN A 84 -12.22 -5.53 -4.11
C GLN A 84 -12.13 -6.42 -5.36
N LYS A 85 -10.92 -6.77 -5.77
CA LYS A 85 -10.67 -7.70 -6.88
C LYS A 85 -10.56 -9.13 -6.38
N GLU A 86 -11.39 -9.50 -5.41
CA GLU A 86 -11.42 -10.86 -4.82
C GLU A 86 -12.67 -11.06 -3.98
N ASN A 87 -13.87 -10.88 -4.56
CA ASN A 87 -15.13 -11.45 -4.02
C ASN A 87 -16.20 -11.56 -5.11
N ALA A 88 -15.77 -11.78 -6.35
CA ALA A 88 -16.64 -12.35 -7.38
C ALA A 88 -16.60 -13.89 -7.21
N THR A 89 -17.43 -14.41 -6.33
CA THR A 89 -17.82 -15.83 -6.22
C THR A 89 -19.16 -16.00 -6.97
N PRO A 90 -19.62 -17.17 -7.51
CA PRO A 90 -19.09 -18.52 -7.78
C PRO A 90 -19.37 -19.03 -9.24
N ALA A 91 -18.96 -20.27 -9.55
CA ALA A 91 -19.44 -21.21 -10.60
C ALA A 91 -18.49 -21.54 -11.77
N THR A 92 -17.81 -22.68 -11.66
CA THR A 92 -17.48 -23.53 -12.82
C THR A 92 -17.63 -25.00 -12.40
N SER A 93 -18.88 -25.46 -12.39
CA SER A 93 -19.17 -26.79 -12.93
C SER A 93 -18.69 -26.82 -14.39
N THR A 94 -18.28 -27.98 -14.88
CA THR A 94 -17.74 -28.24 -16.24
C THR A 94 -16.21 -28.36 -16.30
N SER A 95 -15.69 -29.42 -15.68
CA SER A 95 -14.51 -30.12 -16.18
C SER A 95 -14.80 -31.62 -16.20
N LEU A 96 -15.65 -32.03 -17.15
CA LEU A 96 -15.61 -33.37 -17.72
C LEU A 96 -15.02 -33.18 -19.11
N ALA A 97 -13.72 -33.42 -19.24
CA ALA A 97 -12.99 -33.30 -20.49
C ALA A 97 -13.40 -34.40 -21.50
N PRO A 98 -13.50 -34.11 -22.81
CA PRO A 98 -13.63 -35.15 -23.82
C PRO A 98 -12.23 -35.57 -24.31
N THR A 99 -11.67 -36.64 -23.73
CA THR A 99 -10.45 -37.26 -24.28
C THR A 99 -10.82 -38.37 -25.26
N ARG A 100 -11.06 -37.93 -26.49
CA ARG A 100 -10.77 -38.57 -27.79
C ARG A 100 -10.03 -39.93 -27.71
N GLY A 101 -10.67 -41.02 -28.14
CA GLY A 101 -9.95 -42.27 -28.45
C GLY A 101 -10.79 -43.55 -28.64
N ALA A 102 -11.62 -43.63 -29.68
CA ALA A 102 -11.98 -44.88 -30.37
C ALA A 102 -12.64 -44.56 -31.71
N ARG A 103 -11.79 -44.06 -32.60
CA ARG A 103 -12.00 -44.06 -34.05
C ARG A 103 -11.71 -45.49 -34.52
N ASN A 104 -12.54 -46.00 -35.42
CA ASN A 104 -12.52 -47.34 -36.03
C ASN A 104 -13.13 -48.44 -35.18
N ASP A 105 -14.36 -48.83 -35.53
CA ASP A 105 -14.66 -50.21 -35.91
C ASP A 105 -15.88 -50.18 -36.85
N ALA A 106 -15.60 -50.55 -38.10
CA ALA A 106 -16.49 -51.16 -39.09
C ALA A 106 -17.99 -50.80 -39.00
N ASP A 107 -18.53 -49.90 -39.81
CA ASP A 107 -18.61 -50.04 -41.27
C ASP A 107 -18.33 -51.48 -41.77
N HIS A 108 -19.23 -52.40 -41.44
CA HIS A 108 -19.48 -53.53 -42.31
C HIS A 108 -20.97 -53.91 -42.28
N THR A 109 -21.56 -53.80 -43.46
CA THR A 109 -22.69 -54.63 -43.95
C THR A 109 -24.10 -54.27 -43.45
N ARG A 110 -24.66 -53.18 -43.98
CA ARG A 110 -26.07 -53.19 -44.40
C ARG A 110 -26.17 -53.76 -45.81
N PRO A 111 -26.90 -54.85 -46.06
CA PRO A 111 -27.36 -55.16 -47.41
C PRO A 111 -28.54 -54.26 -47.75
N ARG A 112 -28.42 -53.59 -48.90
CA ARG A 112 -29.43 -52.73 -49.49
C ARG A 112 -30.64 -53.55 -49.92
N GLU A 113 -31.81 -52.94 -49.81
CA GLU A 113 -32.98 -53.31 -50.60
C GLU A 113 -32.60 -53.37 -52.09
N SER A 114 -32.90 -54.51 -52.73
CA SER A 114 -33.16 -54.57 -54.17
C SER A 114 -34.17 -55.70 -54.37
N THR A 115 -35.44 -55.35 -54.61
CA THR A 115 -36.08 -55.42 -55.93
C THR A 115 -36.18 -56.84 -56.51
N ALA A 116 -37.41 -57.19 -56.94
CA ALA A 116 -37.77 -58.26 -57.88
C ALA A 116 -38.04 -59.67 -57.31
N ARG A 117 -39.29 -59.95 -56.93
CA ARG A 117 -40.26 -60.68 -57.76
C ARG A 117 -41.58 -60.88 -57.02
#